data_AF-A0AAU0V5M2-F1
#
_entry.id   AF-A0AAU0V5M2-F1
#
_cell.length_a   1.000
_cell.length_b   1.000
_cell.length_c   1.000
_cell.angle_alpha   90.00
_cell.angle_beta   90.00
_cell.angle_gamma   90.00
#
_symmetry.space_group_name_H-M   'P 1'
#
loop_
_entity.id
_entity.type
_entity.pdbx_description
1 polymer ?
#
loop_
_entity_poly.entity_id
_entity_poly.type
_entity_poly.pdbx_seq_one_letter_code
_entity_poly.pdbx_strand_id
1 'polypeptide(L)'
;MTNNPYRRVTSLKYWLVSVISLIVGICFLYASGLGWFKRHESIGTLANQFGGLVIASVALALLWELVGRRSFFQEMLEVLRLKNDVESAGLDAIGTDYSKVVDWENRLASAKKLDIFAAWATTWRNTHQVRLARIASRPDSKVRVCLPDPNDADCVKILATRFHMSEDRVRSKLTEAVDGYKDLDGRASTGRVEIYVSTAFRAFTAYRVDDVFIVSLYHHKDSRSGSVPALSCREGGSLYEFFSADLEGVLDASVKLYP
;
A
#
# COMPACT_ATOMS: atom_id res chain seq x y z
N MET A 1 -25.93 5.36 -17.89
CA MET A 1 -26.30 6.48 -17.00
C MET A 1 -27.71 6.26 -16.48
N THR A 2 -27.85 5.59 -15.34
CA THR A 2 -29.15 5.32 -14.72
C THR A 2 -29.51 6.49 -13.79
N ASN A 3 -30.49 7.31 -14.21
CA ASN A 3 -31.05 8.38 -13.38
C ASN A 3 -31.84 7.76 -12.22
N ASN A 4 -31.27 7.76 -11.03
CA ASN A 4 -31.94 7.26 -9.83
C ASN A 4 -33.09 8.24 -9.44
N PRO A 5 -34.37 7.83 -9.48
CA PRO A 5 -35.52 8.71 -9.27
C PRO A 5 -35.54 9.38 -7.88
N TYR A 6 -34.95 8.74 -6.87
CA TYR A 6 -34.84 9.30 -5.53
C TYR A 6 -33.96 10.56 -5.44
N ARG A 7 -32.98 10.71 -6.36
CA ARG A 7 -32.08 11.87 -6.43
C ARG A 7 -32.77 13.12 -6.97
N ARG A 8 -33.78 12.96 -7.84
CA ARG A 8 -34.55 14.08 -8.40
C ARG A 8 -35.54 14.66 -7.39
N VAL A 9 -36.20 13.81 -6.60
CA VAL A 9 -37.24 14.24 -5.67
C VAL A 9 -36.67 15.02 -4.48
N THR A 10 -35.49 14.62 -3.98
CA THR A 10 -34.81 15.35 -2.90
C THR A 10 -34.29 16.71 -3.38
N SER A 11 -33.62 16.74 -4.54
CA SER A 11 -33.14 17.99 -5.17
C SER A 11 -34.26 19.01 -5.42
N LEU A 12 -35.45 18.57 -5.85
CA LEU A 12 -36.59 19.45 -6.15
C LEU A 12 -37.12 20.15 -4.89
N LYS A 13 -37.22 19.42 -3.76
CA LYS A 13 -37.72 19.97 -2.50
C LYS A 13 -36.79 21.06 -1.95
N TYR A 14 -35.47 20.86 -2.02
CA TYR A 14 -34.50 21.87 -1.60
C TYR A 14 -34.57 23.13 -2.46
N TRP A 15 -34.63 22.97 -3.78
CA TRP A 15 -34.82 24.10 -4.69
C TRP A 15 -36.09 24.89 -4.39
N LEU A 16 -37.21 24.20 -4.15
CA LEU A 16 -38.48 24.83 -3.85
C LEU A 16 -38.44 25.62 -2.52
N VAL A 17 -37.84 25.05 -1.46
CA VAL A 17 -37.67 25.73 -0.16
C VAL A 17 -36.72 26.93 -0.27
N SER A 18 -35.63 26.81 -1.01
CA SER A 18 -34.68 27.91 -1.23
C SER A 18 -35.29 29.05 -2.05
N VAL A 19 -36.06 28.74 -3.10
CA VAL A 19 -36.76 29.76 -3.91
C VAL A 19 -37.83 30.48 -3.09
N ILE A 20 -38.64 29.75 -2.31
CA ILE A 20 -39.65 30.37 -1.43
C ILE A 20 -38.98 31.28 -0.40
N SER A 21 -37.92 30.81 0.27
CA SER A 21 -37.20 31.61 1.26
C SER A 21 -36.55 32.85 0.65
N LEU A 22 -36.02 32.76 -0.58
CA LEU A 22 -35.48 33.90 -1.31
C LEU A 22 -36.56 34.93 -1.64
N ILE A 23 -37.73 34.48 -2.12
CA ILE A 23 -38.89 35.35 -2.40
C ILE A 23 -39.34 36.06 -1.12
N VAL A 24 -39.45 35.33 -0.01
CA VAL A 24 -39.80 35.91 1.31
C VAL A 24 -38.79 36.98 1.73
N GLY A 25 -37.48 36.72 1.58
CA GLY A 25 -36.44 37.70 1.85
C GLY A 25 -36.56 38.96 0.98
N ILE A 26 -36.82 38.81 -0.32
CA ILE A 26 -37.04 39.92 -1.25
C ILE A 26 -38.30 40.70 -0.89
N CYS A 27 -39.39 40.02 -0.52
CA CYS A 27 -40.64 40.66 -0.08
C CYS A 27 -40.44 41.49 1.19
N PHE A 28 -39.65 41.01 2.17
CA PHE A 28 -39.31 41.79 3.36
C PHE A 28 -38.48 43.03 3.03
N LEU A 29 -37.49 42.90 2.15
CA LEU A 29 -36.70 44.04 1.67
C LEU A 29 -37.58 45.07 0.95
N TYR A 30 -38.47 44.63 0.07
CA TYR A 30 -39.39 45.50 -0.66
C TYR A 30 -40.40 46.20 0.27
N ALA A 31 -41.01 45.44 1.19
CA ALA A 31 -41.96 45.97 2.17
C ALA A 31 -41.33 47.02 3.10
N SER A 32 -40.05 46.84 3.47
CA SER A 32 -39.31 47.82 4.29
C SER A 32 -39.24 49.22 3.66
N GLY A 33 -39.36 49.33 2.32
CA GLY A 33 -39.33 50.59 1.58
C GLY A 33 -40.68 51.31 1.46
N LEU A 34 -41.79 50.67 1.88
CA LEU A 34 -43.14 51.22 1.77
C LEU A 34 -43.38 52.37 2.76
N GLY A 35 -44.26 53.31 2.38
CA GLY A 35 -44.53 54.53 3.15
C GLY A 35 -44.99 54.29 4.61
N TRP A 36 -45.64 53.15 4.90
CA TRP A 36 -46.03 52.78 6.26
C TRP A 36 -44.84 52.41 7.15
N PHE A 37 -43.86 51.69 6.62
CA PHE A 37 -42.62 51.33 7.31
C PHE A 37 -41.67 52.52 7.43
N LYS A 38 -41.68 53.45 6.46
CA LYS A 38 -40.99 54.74 6.60
C LYS A 38 -41.56 55.60 7.74
N ARG A 39 -42.85 55.44 8.07
CA ARG A 39 -43.50 56.10 9.21
C ARG A 39 -43.17 55.44 10.55
N HIS A 40 -42.75 54.18 10.56
CA HIS A 40 -42.32 53.41 11.74
C HIS A 40 -40.90 52.87 11.52
N GLU A 41 -39.92 53.77 11.61
CA GLU A 41 -38.51 53.55 11.25
C GLU A 41 -37.89 52.29 11.88
N SER A 42 -38.21 51.99 13.14
CA SER A 42 -37.72 50.80 13.85
C SER A 42 -38.19 49.48 13.20
N ILE A 43 -39.45 49.42 12.77
CA ILE A 43 -40.03 48.22 12.14
C ILE A 43 -39.45 48.06 10.72
N GLY A 44 -39.26 49.16 10.00
CA GLY A 44 -38.60 49.15 8.68
C GLY A 44 -37.17 48.62 8.75
N THR A 45 -36.41 49.01 9.78
CA THR A 45 -35.03 48.56 9.99
C THR A 45 -34.94 47.07 10.31
N LEU A 46 -35.83 46.58 11.19
CA LEU A 46 -35.92 45.15 11.50
C LEU A 46 -36.27 44.33 10.26
N ALA A 47 -37.27 44.76 9.48
CA ALA A 47 -37.67 44.07 8.25
C ALA A 47 -36.51 43.95 7.24
N ASN A 48 -35.69 45.00 7.11
CA ASN A 48 -34.51 44.99 6.25
C ASN A 48 -33.43 44.01 6.76
N GLN A 49 -33.09 44.06 8.06
CA GLN A 49 -32.11 43.15 8.65
C GLN A 49 -32.54 41.67 8.54
N PHE A 50 -33.83 41.38 8.76
CA PHE A 50 -34.37 40.03 8.58
C PHE A 50 -34.34 39.60 7.11
N GLY A 51 -34.74 40.47 6.17
CA GLY A 51 -34.67 40.18 4.74
C GLY A 51 -33.25 39.84 4.27
N GLY A 52 -32.26 40.66 4.68
CA GLY A 52 -30.85 40.43 4.38
C GLY A 52 -30.31 39.13 4.97
N LEU A 53 -30.63 38.82 6.22
CA LEU A 53 -30.20 37.59 6.89
C LEU A 53 -30.78 36.33 6.24
N VAL A 54 -32.06 36.36 5.84
CA VAL A 54 -32.71 35.25 5.14
C VAL A 54 -32.02 35.00 3.79
N ILE A 55 -31.76 36.05 3.01
CA ILE A 55 -31.10 35.92 1.71
C ILE A 55 -29.67 35.37 1.87
N ALA A 56 -28.89 35.92 2.80
CA ALA A 56 -27.53 35.45 3.06
C ALA A 56 -27.51 33.97 3.50
N SER A 57 -28.44 33.58 4.37
CA SER A 57 -28.56 32.20 4.86
C SER A 57 -28.95 31.23 3.74
N VAL A 58 -29.89 31.61 2.88
CA VAL A 58 -30.30 30.81 1.72
C VAL A 58 -29.16 30.69 0.71
N ALA A 59 -28.45 31.77 0.43
CA ALA A 59 -27.30 31.76 -0.47
C ALA A 59 -26.20 30.82 0.05
N LEU A 60 -25.87 30.90 1.34
CA LEU A 60 -24.90 30.00 1.97
C LEU A 60 -25.36 28.54 1.94
N ALA A 61 -26.62 28.26 2.27
CA ALA A 61 -27.18 26.92 2.21
C ALA A 61 -27.17 26.33 0.79
N LEU A 62 -27.48 27.15 -0.23
CA LEU A 62 -27.40 26.74 -1.63
C LEU A 62 -25.97 26.46 -2.07
N LEU A 63 -25.02 27.31 -1.69
CA LEU A 63 -23.60 27.08 -1.98
C LEU A 63 -23.12 25.76 -1.34
N TRP A 64 -23.52 25.49 -0.10
CA TRP A 64 -23.21 24.24 0.58
C TRP A 64 -23.80 23.02 -0.13
N GLU A 65 -25.09 23.04 -0.49
CA GLU A 65 -25.74 21.91 -1.16
C GLU A 65 -25.23 21.69 -2.59
N LEU A 66 -24.98 22.76 -3.35
CA LEU A 66 -24.53 22.66 -4.74
C LEU A 66 -23.06 22.25 -4.86
N VAL A 67 -22.21 22.78 -3.98
CA VAL A 67 -20.75 22.62 -4.10
C VAL A 67 -20.20 21.76 -2.96
N GLY A 68 -20.45 22.16 -1.70
CA GLY A 68 -19.84 21.52 -0.53
C GLY A 68 -20.20 20.05 -0.38
N ARG A 69 -21.49 19.74 -0.43
CA ARG A 69 -21.99 18.37 -0.31
C ARG A 69 -21.46 17.46 -1.42
N ARG A 70 -21.39 17.97 -2.65
CA ARG A 70 -20.89 17.19 -3.79
C ARG A 70 -19.39 16.90 -3.68
N SER A 71 -18.57 17.90 -3.36
CA SER A 71 -17.13 17.72 -3.15
C SER A 71 -16.86 16.68 -2.06
N PHE A 72 -17.54 16.83 -0.93
CA PHE A 72 -17.40 15.91 0.20
C PHE A 72 -17.76 14.46 -0.16
N PHE A 73 -18.87 14.24 -0.88
CA PHE A 73 -19.21 12.88 -1.33
C PHE A 73 -18.19 12.29 -2.30
N GLN A 74 -17.59 13.11 -3.18
CA GLN A 74 -16.56 12.64 -4.10
C GLN A 74 -15.29 12.23 -3.33
N GLU A 75 -14.84 13.07 -2.40
CA GLU A 75 -13.71 12.76 -1.52
C GLU A 75 -13.96 11.47 -0.71
N MET A 76 -15.16 11.31 -0.13
CA MET A 76 -15.52 10.06 0.57
C MET A 76 -15.48 8.84 -0.35
N LEU A 77 -16.01 8.94 -1.57
CA LEU A 77 -15.99 7.83 -2.52
C LEU A 77 -14.56 7.49 -2.96
N GLU A 78 -13.68 8.48 -3.09
CA GLU A 78 -12.26 8.28 -3.39
C GLU A 78 -11.55 7.56 -2.25
N VAL A 79 -11.79 7.96 -1.00
CA VAL A 79 -11.25 7.27 0.19
C VAL A 79 -11.75 5.83 0.27
N LEU A 80 -13.03 5.60 0.00
CA LEU A 80 -13.60 4.25 0.01
C LEU A 80 -13.04 3.37 -1.11
N ARG A 81 -12.83 3.93 -2.31
CA ARG A 81 -12.18 3.22 -3.42
C ARG A 81 -10.75 2.86 -3.08
N LEU A 82 -9.98 3.82 -2.57
CA LEU A 82 -8.60 3.57 -2.15
C LEU A 82 -8.54 2.49 -1.06
N LYS A 83 -9.45 2.54 -0.08
CA LYS A 83 -9.55 1.49 0.94
C LYS A 83 -9.83 0.12 0.33
N ASN A 84 -10.80 0.03 -0.58
CA ASN A 84 -11.13 -1.23 -1.26
C ASN A 84 -9.95 -1.74 -2.12
N ASP A 85 -9.21 -0.84 -2.79
CA ASP A 85 -8.03 -1.20 -3.58
C ASP A 85 -6.91 -1.73 -2.67
N VAL A 86 -6.67 -1.09 -1.52
CA VAL A 86 -5.69 -1.54 -0.51
C VAL A 86 -6.08 -2.90 0.09
N GLU A 87 -7.35 -3.08 0.45
CA GLU A 87 -7.87 -4.33 1.00
C GLU A 87 -7.83 -5.47 -0.02
N SER A 88 -8.26 -5.24 -1.26
CA SER A 88 -8.24 -6.24 -2.34
C SER A 88 -6.83 -6.59 -2.80
N ALA A 89 -5.89 -5.64 -2.72
CA ALA A 89 -4.47 -5.92 -2.90
C ALA A 89 -3.87 -6.76 -1.77
N GLY A 90 -4.52 -6.85 -0.62
CA GLY A 90 -3.99 -7.44 0.61
C GLY A 90 -2.79 -6.66 1.15
N LEU A 91 -2.72 -5.36 0.89
CA LEU A 91 -1.59 -4.53 1.29
C LEU A 91 -1.68 -4.20 2.79
N ASP A 92 -0.66 -4.61 3.56
CA ASP A 92 -0.57 -4.37 5.00
C ASP A 92 0.19 -3.08 5.32
N ALA A 93 1.34 -2.89 4.67
CA ALA A 93 2.15 -1.69 4.84
C ALA A 93 2.92 -1.33 3.57
N ILE A 94 3.19 -0.03 3.41
CA ILE A 94 4.16 0.51 2.46
C ILE A 94 5.13 1.39 3.24
N GLY A 95 6.41 1.28 2.91
CA GLY A 95 7.45 2.12 3.47
C GLY A 95 8.64 2.23 2.54
N THR A 96 9.70 2.83 3.05
CA THR A 96 10.98 2.97 2.34
C THR A 96 12.11 2.22 3.06
N ASP A 97 11.75 1.35 4.01
CA ASP A 97 12.67 0.56 4.81
C ASP A 97 12.05 -0.81 5.09
N TYR A 98 12.55 -1.84 4.41
CA TYR A 98 12.05 -3.21 4.56
C TYR A 98 12.19 -3.75 5.99
N SER A 99 13.07 -3.17 6.82
CA SER A 99 13.22 -3.57 8.22
C SER A 99 12.07 -3.08 9.11
N LYS A 100 11.28 -2.10 8.64
CA LYS A 100 10.22 -1.44 9.40
C LYS A 100 8.80 -1.71 8.88
N VAL A 101 8.65 -2.19 7.65
CA VAL A 101 7.33 -2.53 7.08
C VAL A 101 6.70 -3.77 7.74
N VAL A 102 7.49 -4.53 8.50
CA VAL A 102 7.04 -5.69 9.26
C VAL A 102 7.81 -5.79 10.58
N ASP A 103 7.16 -6.35 11.59
CA ASP A 103 7.84 -6.81 12.80
C ASP A 103 8.55 -8.15 12.54
N TRP A 104 9.79 -8.06 12.05
CA TRP A 104 10.62 -9.22 11.75
C TRP A 104 10.86 -10.12 12.97
N GLU A 105 10.95 -9.53 14.16
CA GLU A 105 11.26 -10.28 15.37
C GLU A 105 10.10 -11.23 15.70
N ASN A 106 8.88 -10.69 15.73
CA ASN A 106 7.69 -11.47 16.02
C ASN A 106 7.36 -12.45 14.89
N ARG A 107 7.49 -12.04 13.61
CA ARG A 107 7.18 -12.91 12.47
C ARG A 107 8.12 -14.12 12.39
N LEU A 108 9.42 -13.90 12.49
CA LEU A 108 10.39 -15.02 12.43
C LEU A 108 10.36 -15.88 13.70
N ALA A 109 9.86 -15.34 14.83
CA ALA A 109 9.75 -16.10 16.07
C ALA A 109 8.73 -17.23 16.00
N SER A 110 7.68 -17.17 15.19
CA SER A 110 6.69 -18.24 15.04
C SER A 110 6.65 -18.88 13.65
N ALA A 111 7.47 -18.39 12.72
CA ALA A 111 7.49 -18.86 11.34
C ALA A 111 7.64 -20.38 11.21
N LYS A 112 6.82 -20.97 10.35
CA LYS A 112 6.93 -22.36 9.90
C LYS A 112 7.45 -22.45 8.49
N LYS A 113 7.00 -21.56 7.61
CA LYS A 113 7.43 -21.47 6.22
C LYS A 113 8.15 -20.15 6.01
N LEU A 114 9.36 -20.23 5.48
CA LEU A 114 10.16 -19.09 5.09
C LEU A 114 10.66 -19.31 3.67
N ASP A 115 10.29 -18.43 2.75
CA ASP A 115 10.87 -18.38 1.41
C ASP A 115 11.69 -17.10 1.27
N ILE A 116 12.92 -17.24 0.80
CA ILE A 116 13.84 -16.13 0.58
C ILE A 116 14.15 -16.07 -0.91
N PHE A 117 13.81 -14.95 -1.52
CA PHE A 117 14.09 -14.67 -2.92
C PHE A 117 14.93 -13.39 -3.02
N ALA A 118 16.24 -13.51 -3.19
CA ALA A 118 17.15 -12.37 -3.15
C ALA A 118 18.44 -12.63 -3.95
N ALA A 119 19.14 -11.57 -4.35
CA ALA A 119 20.45 -11.70 -4.99
C ALA A 119 21.48 -12.45 -4.11
N TRP A 120 21.51 -12.17 -2.81
CA TRP A 120 22.30 -12.92 -1.80
C TRP A 120 21.82 -12.66 -0.37
N ALA A 121 21.29 -11.46 -0.10
CA ALA A 121 20.72 -11.05 1.19
C ALA A 121 21.65 -11.22 2.42
N THR A 122 22.97 -11.15 2.25
CA THR A 122 23.98 -11.26 3.32
C THR A 122 23.66 -10.41 4.55
N THR A 123 23.33 -9.13 4.39
CA THR A 123 23.03 -8.23 5.52
C THR A 123 21.81 -8.72 6.30
N TRP A 124 20.69 -8.96 5.62
CA TRP A 124 19.46 -9.44 6.26
C TRP A 124 19.66 -10.80 6.94
N ARG A 125 20.32 -11.74 6.25
CA ARG A 125 20.65 -13.07 6.79
C ARG A 125 21.45 -12.96 8.08
N ASN A 126 22.50 -12.13 8.09
CA ASN A 126 23.35 -11.93 9.26
C ASN A 126 22.58 -11.28 10.42
N THR A 127 21.73 -10.28 10.13
CA THR A 127 20.86 -9.65 11.14
C THR A 127 19.88 -10.64 11.78
N HIS A 128 19.40 -11.62 11.03
CA HIS A 128 18.40 -12.58 11.50
C HIS A 128 18.93 -13.99 11.77
N GLN A 129 20.25 -14.21 11.74
CA GLN A 129 20.90 -15.53 11.75
C GLN A 129 20.38 -16.45 12.87
N VAL A 130 20.30 -15.95 14.11
CA VAL A 130 19.83 -16.72 15.26
C VAL A 130 18.38 -17.21 15.07
N ARG A 131 17.53 -16.36 14.48
CA ARG A 131 16.12 -16.69 14.21
C ARG A 131 15.99 -17.66 13.05
N LEU A 132 16.79 -17.48 11.98
CA LEU A 132 16.83 -18.40 10.85
C LEU A 132 17.23 -19.81 11.28
N ALA A 133 18.28 -19.92 12.11
CA ALA A 133 18.69 -21.20 12.69
C ALA A 133 17.59 -21.82 13.58
N ARG A 134 16.84 -20.98 14.32
CA ARG A 134 15.70 -21.43 15.13
C ARG A 134 14.52 -21.90 14.28
N ILE A 135 14.28 -21.30 13.11
CA ILE A 135 13.27 -21.77 12.17
C ILE A 135 13.72 -23.15 11.66
N ALA A 136 14.93 -23.24 11.10
CA ALA A 136 15.48 -24.49 10.55
C ALA A 136 15.52 -25.65 11.56
N SER A 137 15.67 -25.37 12.86
CA SER A 137 15.70 -26.41 13.89
C SER A 137 14.32 -26.91 14.35
N ARG A 138 13.21 -26.32 13.88
CA ARG A 138 11.85 -26.73 14.28
C ARG A 138 11.33 -27.89 13.43
N PRO A 139 10.64 -28.86 14.06
CA PRO A 139 9.85 -29.84 13.34
C PRO A 139 8.82 -29.15 12.43
N ASP A 140 8.59 -29.72 11.26
CA ASP A 140 7.64 -29.26 10.25
C ASP A 140 7.91 -27.86 9.66
N SER A 141 9.08 -27.27 9.94
CA SER A 141 9.48 -26.02 9.32
C SER A 141 10.11 -26.25 7.94
N LYS A 142 9.99 -25.25 7.07
CA LYS A 142 10.58 -25.24 5.74
C LYS A 142 11.16 -23.87 5.43
N VAL A 143 12.46 -23.83 5.18
CA VAL A 143 13.19 -22.66 4.67
C VAL A 143 13.58 -22.94 3.22
N ARG A 144 13.00 -22.21 2.26
CA ARG A 144 13.47 -22.24 0.87
C ARG A 144 14.24 -20.96 0.56
N VAL A 145 15.35 -21.10 -0.14
CA VAL A 145 16.15 -19.98 -0.60
C VAL A 145 16.35 -20.14 -2.09
N CYS A 146 16.00 -19.12 -2.88
CA CYS A 146 16.33 -19.08 -4.28
C CYS A 146 17.35 -17.96 -4.53
N LEU A 147 18.49 -18.36 -5.08
CA LEU A 147 19.61 -17.48 -5.38
C LEU A 147 19.87 -17.46 -6.89
N PRO A 148 20.50 -16.41 -7.42
CA PRO A 148 21.05 -16.43 -8.77
C PRO A 148 22.11 -17.52 -8.93
N ASP A 149 22.16 -18.20 -10.07
CA ASP A 149 23.13 -19.26 -10.35
C ASP A 149 24.56 -18.66 -10.52
N PRO A 150 25.53 -19.02 -9.66
CA PRO A 150 26.91 -18.55 -9.79
C PRO A 150 27.64 -19.13 -11.00
N ASN A 151 27.12 -20.17 -11.66
CA ASN A 151 27.72 -20.81 -12.83
C ASN A 151 27.17 -20.26 -14.15
N ASP A 152 26.00 -19.62 -14.14
CA ASP A 152 25.40 -19.02 -15.33
C ASP A 152 26.09 -17.69 -15.68
N ALA A 153 26.74 -17.64 -16.84
CA ALA A 153 27.55 -16.50 -17.25
C ALA A 153 26.71 -15.23 -17.47
N ASP A 154 25.51 -15.36 -18.05
CA ASP A 154 24.64 -14.23 -18.33
C ASP A 154 24.09 -13.63 -17.04
N CYS A 155 23.63 -14.45 -16.10
CA CYS A 155 23.18 -14.01 -14.79
C CYS A 155 24.30 -13.29 -14.02
N VAL A 156 25.51 -13.86 -13.99
CA VAL A 156 26.67 -13.24 -13.32
C VAL A 156 27.02 -11.89 -13.96
N LYS A 157 27.02 -11.80 -15.29
CA LYS A 157 27.29 -10.55 -16.02
C LYS A 157 26.25 -9.46 -15.74
N ILE A 158 24.97 -9.81 -15.69
CA ILE A 158 23.87 -8.87 -15.37
C ILE A 158 24.05 -8.34 -13.95
N LEU A 159 24.33 -9.22 -12.99
CA LEU A 159 24.58 -8.85 -11.60
C LEU A 159 25.82 -7.96 -11.44
N ALA A 160 26.92 -8.31 -12.11
CA ALA A 160 28.16 -7.54 -12.12
C ALA A 160 27.92 -6.11 -12.60
N THR A 161 27.20 -5.98 -13.71
CA THR A 161 26.79 -4.68 -14.26
C THR A 161 25.93 -3.90 -13.26
N ARG A 162 24.88 -4.53 -12.72
CA ARG A 162 23.92 -3.85 -11.84
C ARG A 162 24.51 -3.40 -10.51
N PHE A 163 25.38 -4.22 -9.92
CA PHE A 163 25.97 -3.93 -8.62
C PHE A 163 27.32 -3.22 -8.72
N HIS A 164 27.76 -2.88 -9.94
CA HIS A 164 29.06 -2.26 -10.21
C HIS A 164 30.22 -3.06 -9.59
N MET A 165 30.21 -4.38 -9.82
CA MET A 165 31.21 -5.32 -9.32
C MET A 165 31.83 -6.12 -10.46
N SER A 166 33.02 -6.70 -10.24
CA SER A 166 33.55 -7.71 -11.16
C SER A 166 32.74 -9.00 -11.08
N GLU A 167 32.73 -9.77 -12.17
CA GLU A 167 32.08 -11.09 -12.22
C GLU A 167 32.63 -12.04 -11.13
N ASP A 168 33.94 -12.05 -10.90
CA ASP A 168 34.58 -12.85 -9.84
C ASP A 168 34.04 -12.50 -8.45
N ARG A 169 33.82 -11.21 -8.18
CA ARG A 169 33.28 -10.74 -6.90
C ARG A 169 31.82 -11.13 -6.74
N VAL A 170 31.04 -11.12 -7.83
CA VAL A 170 29.66 -11.61 -7.83
C VAL A 170 29.63 -13.11 -7.55
N ARG A 171 30.44 -13.92 -8.25
CA ARG A 171 30.52 -15.37 -8.00
C ARG A 171 30.89 -15.65 -6.55
N SER A 172 31.90 -14.97 -6.02
CA SER A 172 32.29 -15.08 -4.62
C SER A 172 31.14 -14.75 -3.66
N LYS A 173 30.37 -13.69 -3.93
CA LYS A 173 29.20 -13.31 -3.12
C LYS A 173 28.07 -14.33 -3.18
N LEU A 174 27.82 -14.91 -4.35
CA LEU A 174 26.81 -15.95 -4.53
C LEU A 174 27.22 -17.25 -3.81
N THR A 175 28.49 -17.65 -3.91
CA THR A 175 29.01 -18.80 -3.17
C THR A 175 28.94 -18.59 -1.66
N GLU A 176 29.35 -17.42 -1.14
CA GLU A 176 29.20 -17.05 0.28
C GLU A 176 27.72 -17.03 0.72
N ALA A 177 26.81 -16.67 -0.19
CA ALA A 177 25.38 -16.72 0.06
C ALA A 177 24.93 -18.17 0.26
N VAL A 178 25.23 -19.03 -0.72
CA VAL A 178 24.93 -20.47 -0.68
C VAL A 178 25.45 -21.10 0.60
N ASP A 179 26.74 -20.95 0.89
CA ASP A 179 27.37 -21.60 2.06
C ASP A 179 26.75 -21.11 3.37
N GLY A 180 26.53 -19.80 3.53
CA GLY A 180 25.91 -19.30 4.76
C GLY A 180 24.43 -19.66 4.92
N TYR A 181 23.72 -20.08 3.86
CA TYR A 181 22.40 -20.70 4.01
C TYR A 181 22.48 -22.20 4.28
N LYS A 182 23.49 -22.90 3.74
CA LYS A 182 23.77 -24.31 4.09
C LYS A 182 24.05 -24.45 5.59
N ASP A 183 24.77 -23.49 6.16
CA ASP A 183 25.08 -23.46 7.59
C ASP A 183 23.84 -23.40 8.50
N LEU A 184 22.66 -23.07 7.97
CA LEU A 184 21.40 -23.12 8.74
C LEU A 184 20.96 -24.56 9.02
N ASP A 185 21.31 -25.52 8.17
CA ASP A 185 20.92 -26.92 8.26
C ASP A 185 21.87 -27.75 9.16
N GLY A 186 22.35 -27.13 10.26
CA GLY A 186 23.36 -27.71 11.14
C GLY A 186 23.02 -29.11 11.69
N ARG A 187 23.96 -29.72 12.44
CA ARG A 187 23.94 -31.15 12.84
C ARG A 187 22.72 -31.67 13.63
N ALA A 188 21.78 -30.81 14.04
CA ALA A 188 20.57 -31.17 14.79
C ALA A 188 19.30 -30.51 14.21
N SER A 189 19.32 -30.14 12.92
CA SER A 189 18.16 -29.62 12.20
C SER A 189 17.06 -30.69 12.12
N THR A 190 15.83 -30.35 12.51
CA THR A 190 14.63 -31.18 12.29
C THR A 190 13.68 -30.57 11.26
N GLY A 191 13.97 -29.35 10.81
CA GLY A 191 13.30 -28.69 9.70
C GLY A 191 13.95 -29.03 8.37
N ARG A 192 13.44 -28.42 7.30
CA ARG A 192 13.98 -28.57 5.94
C ARG A 192 14.53 -27.25 5.45
N VAL A 193 15.80 -27.23 5.07
CA VAL A 193 16.40 -26.12 4.33
C VAL A 193 16.52 -26.57 2.88
N GLU A 194 16.04 -25.78 1.93
CA GLU A 194 16.18 -26.04 0.50
C GLU A 194 16.80 -24.81 -0.17
N ILE A 195 17.82 -24.99 -0.99
CA ILE A 195 18.48 -23.94 -1.75
C ILE A 195 18.31 -24.27 -3.24
N TYR A 196 17.82 -23.30 -3.98
CA TYR A 196 17.61 -23.34 -5.42
C TYR A 196 18.50 -22.27 -6.06
N VAL A 197 19.01 -22.59 -7.25
CA VAL A 197 19.72 -21.64 -8.11
C VAL A 197 18.92 -21.41 -9.39
N SER A 198 18.82 -20.16 -9.79
CA SER A 198 18.04 -19.74 -10.96
C SER A 198 18.86 -18.86 -11.89
N THR A 199 18.64 -19.00 -13.19
CA THR A 199 19.11 -18.04 -14.19
C THR A 199 18.24 -16.78 -14.24
N ALA A 200 17.06 -16.81 -13.59
CA ALA A 200 16.17 -15.67 -13.52
C ALA A 200 16.74 -14.59 -12.59
N PHE A 201 17.08 -13.44 -13.17
CA PHE A 201 17.47 -12.26 -12.42
C PHE A 201 16.27 -11.33 -12.16
N ARG A 202 16.09 -10.88 -10.91
CA ARG A 202 14.99 -9.99 -10.52
C ARG A 202 15.46 -8.66 -9.97
N ALA A 203 14.64 -7.63 -10.20
CA ALA A 203 14.85 -6.27 -9.73
C ALA A 203 14.39 -5.99 -8.28
N PHE A 204 14.06 -7.04 -7.52
CA PHE A 204 13.57 -6.95 -6.15
C PHE A 204 14.06 -8.13 -5.30
N THR A 205 14.00 -7.96 -3.99
CA THR A 205 14.06 -9.04 -3.00
C THR A 205 12.66 -9.28 -2.45
N ALA A 206 12.28 -10.54 -2.25
CA ALA A 206 11.05 -10.93 -1.58
C ALA A 206 11.33 -11.95 -0.47
N TYR A 207 10.59 -11.84 0.62
CA TYR A 207 10.56 -12.80 1.71
C TYR A 207 9.12 -13.22 1.93
N ARG A 208 8.80 -14.51 1.84
CA ARG A 208 7.50 -15.04 2.27
C ARG A 208 7.66 -15.63 3.66
N VAL A 209 6.95 -15.10 4.64
CA VAL A 209 6.90 -15.64 6.00
C VAL A 209 5.46 -16.06 6.26
N ASP A 210 5.22 -17.36 6.23
CA ASP A 210 3.88 -17.96 6.32
C ASP A 210 2.87 -17.32 5.33
N ASP A 211 1.97 -16.49 5.85
CA ASP A 211 0.85 -15.83 5.16
C ASP A 211 1.19 -14.43 4.66
N VAL A 212 2.44 -13.96 4.78
CA VAL A 212 2.84 -12.60 4.41
C VAL A 212 4.05 -12.59 3.48
N PHE A 213 3.96 -11.79 2.41
CA PHE A 213 5.10 -11.38 1.60
C PHE A 213 5.63 -10.02 2.06
N ILE A 214 6.95 -9.91 2.14
CA ILE A 214 7.67 -8.65 2.30
C ILE A 214 8.56 -8.47 1.08
N VAL A 215 8.29 -7.44 0.28
CA VAL A 215 8.98 -7.18 -0.98
C VAL A 215 9.69 -5.85 -0.90
N SER A 216 10.96 -5.83 -1.27
CA SER A 216 11.80 -4.63 -1.34
C SER A 216 12.36 -4.47 -2.74
N LEU A 217 12.16 -3.30 -3.34
CA LEU A 217 12.71 -2.98 -4.65
C LEU A 217 14.19 -2.62 -4.55
N TYR A 218 14.97 -2.93 -5.58
CA TYR A 218 16.36 -2.47 -5.65
C TYR A 218 16.44 -1.03 -6.16
N HIS A 219 17.35 -0.24 -5.58
CA HIS A 219 17.73 1.05 -6.13
C HIS A 219 18.70 0.88 -7.31
N HIS A 220 18.74 1.87 -8.18
CA HIS A 220 19.66 1.95 -9.33
C HIS A 220 20.87 2.85 -9.07
N LYS A 221 21.06 3.29 -7.81
CA LYS A 221 22.18 4.16 -7.44
C LYS A 221 23.43 3.33 -7.15
N ASP A 222 24.58 3.84 -7.56
CA ASP A 222 25.89 3.21 -7.31
C ASP A 222 26.21 3.12 -5.80
N SER A 223 25.64 4.02 -4.99
CA SER A 223 25.77 4.00 -3.53
C SER A 223 24.67 3.15 -2.88
N ARG A 224 25.08 2.20 -2.03
CA ARG A 224 24.18 1.40 -1.15
C ARG A 224 23.42 2.25 -0.12
N SER A 225 23.66 3.56 -0.04
CA SER A 225 22.97 4.46 0.86
C SER A 225 21.63 4.89 0.28
N GLY A 226 20.56 4.62 1.03
CA GLY A 226 19.24 5.10 0.70
C GLY A 226 18.12 4.21 1.21
N SER A 227 16.95 4.80 1.31
CA SER A 227 15.70 4.12 1.59
C SER A 227 15.19 3.46 0.29
N VAL A 228 14.77 2.19 0.35
CA VAL A 228 14.23 1.45 -0.79
C VAL A 228 12.74 1.20 -0.58
N PRO A 229 11.89 1.40 -1.60
CA PRO A 229 10.47 1.06 -1.49
C PRO A 229 10.30 -0.38 -1.03
N ALA A 230 9.52 -0.56 0.02
CA ALA A 230 9.18 -1.84 0.59
C ALA A 230 7.68 -1.90 0.83
N LEU A 231 7.10 -3.07 0.60
CA LEU A 231 5.70 -3.35 0.87
C LEU A 231 5.57 -4.68 1.60
N SER A 232 4.53 -4.79 2.42
CA SER A 232 4.06 -6.05 2.96
C SER A 232 2.64 -6.32 2.46
N CYS A 233 2.39 -7.57 2.06
CA CYS A 233 1.06 -8.01 1.63
C CYS A 233 0.74 -9.40 2.17
N ARG A 234 -0.53 -9.63 2.48
CA ARG A 234 -1.02 -10.84 3.13
C ARG A 234 -1.81 -11.74 2.18
N GLU A 235 -1.87 -13.02 2.53
CA GLU A 235 -2.63 -14.04 1.82
C GLU A 235 -4.10 -13.62 1.62
N GLY A 236 -4.66 -13.96 0.47
CA GLY A 236 -6.00 -13.56 0.04
C GLY A 236 -6.08 -12.21 -0.69
N GLY A 237 -4.96 -11.49 -0.82
CA GLY A 237 -4.86 -10.28 -1.65
C GLY A 237 -4.19 -10.54 -2.99
N SER A 238 -4.53 -9.72 -4.00
CA SER A 238 -4.00 -9.88 -5.36
C SER A 238 -2.48 -9.71 -5.47
N LEU A 239 -1.85 -8.90 -4.61
CA LEU A 239 -0.38 -8.79 -4.58
C LEU A 239 0.28 -10.06 -4.05
N TYR A 240 -0.28 -10.67 -2.99
CA TYR A 240 0.22 -11.94 -2.46
C TYR A 240 0.10 -13.04 -3.51
N GLU A 241 -1.05 -13.13 -4.18
CA GLU A 241 -1.28 -14.11 -5.25
C GLU A 241 -0.26 -13.96 -6.38
N PHE A 242 0.01 -12.71 -6.81
CA PHE A 242 1.03 -12.43 -7.81
C PHE A 242 2.43 -12.89 -7.37
N PHE A 243 2.89 -12.48 -6.19
CA PHE A 243 4.23 -12.85 -5.71
C PHE A 243 4.35 -14.34 -5.40
N SER A 244 3.27 -14.99 -4.96
CA SER A 244 3.23 -16.43 -4.76
C SER A 244 3.36 -17.17 -6.08
N ALA A 245 2.58 -16.79 -7.10
CA ALA A 245 2.66 -17.40 -8.42
C ALA A 245 4.03 -17.16 -9.08
N ASP A 246 4.57 -15.96 -8.98
CA ASP A 246 5.90 -15.61 -9.49
C ASP A 246 7.01 -16.41 -8.79
N LEU A 247 6.93 -16.57 -7.47
CA LEU A 247 7.88 -17.36 -6.69
C LEU A 247 7.85 -18.84 -7.07
N GLU A 248 6.67 -19.48 -7.06
CA GLU A 248 6.56 -20.91 -7.38
C GLU A 248 6.97 -21.16 -8.84
N GLY A 249 6.57 -20.30 -9.78
CA GLY A 249 6.97 -20.43 -11.19
C GLY A 249 8.49 -20.39 -11.40
N VAL A 250 9.24 -19.72 -10.51
CA VAL A 250 10.70 -19.72 -10.58
C VAL A 250 11.31 -20.90 -9.90
N LEU A 251 10.79 -21.31 -8.76
CA LEU A 251 11.27 -22.49 -8.08
C LEU A 251 11.11 -23.72 -9.00
N ASP A 252 10.01 -23.80 -9.74
CA ASP A 252 9.76 -24.84 -10.75
C ASP A 252 10.76 -24.81 -11.92
N ALA A 253 11.22 -23.62 -12.31
CA ALA A 253 12.23 -23.42 -13.37
C ALA A 253 13.68 -23.45 -12.85
N SER A 254 13.89 -23.56 -11.54
CA SER A 254 15.20 -23.49 -10.89
C SER A 254 15.78 -24.88 -10.63
N VAL A 255 17.10 -24.93 -10.48
CA VAL A 255 17.81 -26.16 -10.12
C VAL A 255 17.99 -26.21 -8.61
N LYS A 256 17.56 -27.31 -7.99
CA LYS A 256 17.78 -27.53 -6.55
C LYS A 256 19.25 -27.87 -6.29
N LEU A 257 19.88 -27.12 -5.39
CA LEU A 257 21.31 -27.23 -5.05
C LEU A 257 21.57 -27.91 -3.70
N TYR A 258 20.68 -27.73 -2.70
CA TYR A 258 20.93 -28.19 -1.32
C TYR A 258 19.64 -28.34 -0.51
N PRO A 259 19.62 -29.30 0.42
CA PRO A 259 19.09 -30.63 0.17
C PRO A 259 17.70 -30.59 -0.46
#